data_AF-A0A968BRM3-F1
#
_entry.id   AF-A0A968BRM3-F1
#
_cell.length_a   1.000
_cell.length_b   1.000
_cell.length_c   1.000
_cell.angle_alpha   90.00
_cell.angle_beta   90.00
_cell.angle_gamma   90.00
#
_symmetry.space_group_name_H-M   'P 1'
#
loop_
_entity.id
_entity.type
_entity.pdbx_description
1 polymer ?
#
loop_
_entity_poly.entity_id
_entity_poly.type
_entity_poly.pdbx_seq_one_letter_code
_entity_poly.pdbx_strand_id
1 'polypeptide(L)' 'MRLGAPVRLVKGAYDEPPDIAFAGKADTDANYLQLMKQLFGDEARASGVYPAIGTHDSRLVNETREYTLRRDIPRDR' A
#
# COMPACT_ATOMS: atom_id res chain seq x y z
N MET A 1 13.76 7.03 19.03
CA MET A 1 13.64 6.99 17.55
C MET A 1 12.48 6.07 17.20
N ARG A 2 11.54 6.50 16.34
CA ARG A 2 10.62 5.55 15.69
C ARG A 2 11.41 4.88 14.57
N LEU A 3 11.47 3.55 14.58
CA LEU A 3 12.12 2.75 13.55
C LEU A 3 11.07 2.41 12.49
N GLY A 4 11.33 2.74 11.23
CA GLY A 4 10.56 2.21 10.11
C GLY A 4 10.79 0.71 9.94
N ALA A 5 9.86 0.05 9.27
CA ALA A 5 9.96 -1.36 8.91
C ALA A 5 9.84 -1.52 7.39
N PRO A 6 10.55 -2.50 6.79
CA PRO A 6 10.22 -2.96 5.45
C PRO A 6 8.81 -3.55 5.43
N VAL A 7 7.95 -3.06 4.55
CA VAL A 7 6.56 -3.52 4.43
C VAL A 7 6.29 -3.99 3.01
N ARG A 8 5.64 -5.15 2.85
CA ARG A 8 5.06 -5.56 1.57
C ARG A 8 3.54 -5.54 1.67
N LEU A 9 2.90 -4.65 0.93
CA LEU A 9 1.45 -4.52 0.92
C LEU A 9 0.84 -5.50 -0.10
N VAL A 10 -0.05 -6.38 0.39
CA VAL A 10 -0.80 -7.38 -0.39
C VAL A 10 -2.28 -7.31 -0.05
N LYS A 11 -3.16 -7.88 -0.88
CA LYS A 11 -4.61 -7.95 -0.57
C LYS A 11 -4.95 -8.95 0.53
N GLY A 12 -4.16 -10.02 0.66
CA GLY A 12 -4.49 -11.20 1.44
C GLY A 12 -4.62 -12.43 0.54
N ALA A 13 -4.28 -13.61 1.06
CA ALA A 13 -4.27 -14.87 0.32
C ALA A 13 -5.19 -15.94 0.92
N TYR A 14 -5.88 -15.62 2.02
CA TYR A 14 -6.71 -16.52 2.79
C TYR A 14 -8.19 -16.13 2.70
N ASP A 15 -9.06 -17.12 2.88
CA ASP A 15 -10.51 -16.96 2.92
C ASP A 15 -10.95 -16.67 4.35
N GLU A 16 -10.77 -15.41 4.75
CA GLU A 16 -11.08 -14.95 6.11
C GLU A 16 -12.57 -14.60 6.25
N PRO A 17 -13.18 -14.84 7.44
CA PRO A 17 -14.57 -14.52 7.67
C PRO A 17 -14.84 -13.00 7.66
N PRO A 18 -16.08 -12.58 7.34
CA PRO A 18 -16.43 -11.17 7.11
C PRO A 18 -16.42 -10.30 8.37
N ASP A 19 -16.26 -10.90 9.55
CA ASP A 19 -16.09 -10.21 10.84
C ASP A 19 -14.66 -9.66 11.03
N ILE A 20 -13.67 -10.18 10.29
CA ILE A 20 -12.27 -9.73 10.35
C ILE A 20 -11.69 -9.27 9.00
N ALA A 21 -12.37 -9.54 7.88
CA ALA A 21 -11.92 -9.15 6.55
C ALA A 21 -13.04 -8.52 5.71
N PHE A 22 -12.64 -7.65 4.79
CA PHE A 22 -13.56 -7.11 3.79
C PHE A 22 -14.04 -8.22 2.86
N ALA A 23 -15.35 -8.51 2.88
CA ALA A 23 -15.95 -9.52 2.01
C ALA A 23 -15.96 -9.11 0.52
N GLY A 24 -16.07 -7.80 0.26
CA GLY A 24 -16.14 -7.25 -1.09
C GLY A 24 -14.77 -6.92 -1.67
N LYS A 25 -14.51 -7.34 -2.92
CA LYS A 25 -13.29 -6.95 -3.66
C LYS A 25 -13.12 -5.42 -3.71
N ALA A 26 -14.22 -4.68 -3.90
CA ALA A 26 -14.19 -3.23 -3.99
C ALA A 26 -13.66 -2.58 -2.71
N ASP A 27 -14.09 -3.10 -1.56
CA ASP A 27 -13.66 -2.61 -0.24
C ASP A 27 -12.19 -2.96 0.03
N THR A 28 -11.77 -4.19 -0.29
CA THR A 28 -10.37 -4.61 -0.22
C THR A 28 -9.47 -3.74 -1.11
N ASP A 29 -9.90 -3.45 -2.33
CA ASP A 29 -9.17 -2.58 -3.25
C ASP A 29 -9.11 -1.13 -2.76
N ALA A 30 -10.19 -0.60 -2.19
CA ALA A 30 -10.23 0.75 -1.63
C ALA A 30 -9.28 0.87 -0.44
N ASN A 31 -9.29 -0.11 0.47
CA ASN A 31 -8.39 -0.15 1.60
C ASN A 31 -6.93 -0.35 1.18
N TYR A 32 -6.67 -1.15 0.14
CA TYR A 32 -5.32 -1.27 -0.45
C TYR A 32 -4.78 0.09 -0.88
N LEU A 33 -5.59 0.89 -1.58
CA LEU A 33 -5.18 2.24 -2.01
C LEU A 33 -4.98 3.18 -0.82
N GLN A 34 -5.81 3.08 0.22
CA GLN A 34 -5.65 3.87 1.44
C GLN A 34 -4.32 3.55 2.14
N LEU A 35 -4.03 2.27 2.35
CA LEU A 35 -2.79 1.82 2.98
C LEU A 35 -1.56 2.13 2.12
N MET A 36 -1.65 1.98 0.80
CA MET A 36 -0.59 2.38 -0.13
C MET A 36 -0.22 3.86 0.05
N LYS A 37 -1.22 4.75 0.08
CA LYS A 37 -1.00 6.20 0.28
C LYS A 37 -0.40 6.49 1.66
N GLN A 38 -0.81 5.76 2.69
CA GLN A 38 -0.26 5.90 4.04
C GLN A 38 1.22 5.47 4.10
N LEU A 39 1.57 4.35 3.48
CA LEU A 39 2.94 3.83 3.45
C LEU A 39 3.90 4.72 2.63
N PHE A 40 3.41 5.37 1.58
CA PHE A 40 4.15 6.40 0.83
C PHE A 40 4.02 7.81 1.42
N GLY A 41 3.28 7.97 2.52
CA GLY A 41 3.06 9.25 3.18
C GLY A 41 4.31 9.80 3.85
N ASP A 42 4.30 11.10 4.13
CA ASP A 42 5.47 11.83 4.63
C ASP A 42 5.97 11.29 5.98
N GLU A 43 5.07 10.90 6.89
CA GLU A 43 5.43 10.30 8.18
C GLU A 43 6.12 8.94 8.05
N ALA A 44 5.58 8.07 7.17
CA ALA A 44 6.14 6.74 6.93
C ALA A 44 7.54 6.85 6.32
N ARG A 45 7.69 7.74 5.33
CA ARG A 45 8.97 8.03 4.69
C ARG A 45 9.99 8.64 5.65
N ALA A 46 9.57 9.59 6.49
CA ALA A 46 10.43 10.18 7.52
C ALA A 46 10.92 9.14 8.55
N SER A 47 10.14 8.08 8.76
CA SER A 47 10.52 6.94 9.61
C SER A 47 11.40 5.90 8.89
N GLY A 48 11.65 6.06 7.58
CA GLY A 48 12.47 5.14 6.79
C GLY A 48 11.70 3.95 6.21
N VAL A 49 10.36 4.02 6.11
CA VAL A 49 9.56 2.98 5.44
C VAL A 49 9.80 3.05 3.94
N TYR A 50 10.11 1.89 3.36
CA TYR A 50 10.13 1.67 1.91
C TYR A 50 9.20 0.50 1.57
N PRO A 51 7.97 0.77 1.08
CA PRO A 51 6.99 -0.28 0.86
C PRO A 51 7.14 -0.98 -0.50
N ALA A 52 7.04 -2.30 -0.50
CA ALA A 52 6.87 -3.10 -1.70
C ALA A 52 5.38 -3.29 -2.02
N ILE A 53 5.00 -3.11 -3.28
CA ILE A 53 3.61 -3.23 -3.76
C ILE A 53 3.41 -4.61 -4.38
N GLY A 54 2.82 -5.52 -3.62
CA GLY A 54 2.58 -6.91 -4.00
C GLY A 54 1.18 -7.12 -4.57
N THR A 55 0.97 -6.76 -5.84
CA THR A 55 -0.30 -6.97 -6.54
C THR A 55 -0.08 -7.20 -8.04
N HIS A 56 -0.93 -8.00 -8.66
CA HIS A 56 -1.02 -8.15 -10.12
C HIS A 56 -2.15 -7.30 -10.73
N ASP A 57 -2.89 -6.57 -9.89
CA ASP A 57 -3.98 -5.69 -10.32
C ASP A 57 -3.41 -4.43 -10.99
N SER A 58 -3.49 -4.36 -12.31
CA SER A 58 -2.90 -3.28 -13.12
C SER A 58 -3.44 -1.90 -12.76
N ARG A 59 -4.70 -1.81 -12.31
CA ARG A 59 -5.29 -0.56 -11.84
C ARG A 59 -4.57 -0.06 -10.59
N LEU A 60 -4.35 -0.93 -9.60
CA LEU A 60 -3.65 -0.56 -8.36
C LEU A 60 -2.18 -0.22 -8.61
N VAL A 61 -1.53 -0.91 -9.55
CA VAL A 61 -0.17 -0.57 -10.00
C VAL A 61 -0.13 0.84 -10.60
N ASN A 62 -1.06 1.16 -11.50
CA ASN A 62 -1.13 2.48 -12.12
C ASN A 62 -1.41 3.58 -11.09
N GLU A 63 -2.37 3.37 -10.17
CA GLU A 63 -2.67 4.31 -9.09
C GLU A 63 -1.44 4.57 -8.20
N THR A 64 -0.67 3.53 -7.89
CA THR A 64 0.59 3.66 -7.14
C THR A 64 1.58 4.52 -7.91
N ARG A 65 1.80 4.21 -9.19
CA ARG A 65 2.73 4.96 -10.05
C ARG A 65 2.35 6.44 -10.14
N GLU A 66 1.07 6.73 -10.39
CA GLU A 66 0.58 8.10 -10.48
C GLU A 66 0.63 8.84 -9.13
N TYR A 67 0.43 8.13 -8.02
CA TYR A 67 0.60 8.71 -6.69
C TYR A 67 2.06 9.08 -6.42
N THR A 68 3.00 8.16 -6.65
CA THR A 68 4.43 8.40 -6.40
C THR A 68 4.99 9.49 -7.31
N LEU A 69 4.56 9.53 -8.57
CA LEU A 69 4.97 10.58 -9.52
C LEU A 69 4.48 11.97 -9.09
N ARG A 70 3.20 12.10 -8.71
CA ARG A 70 2.64 13.39 -8.27
C ARG A 70 3.27 13.93 -6.99
N ARG A 71 3.96 13.09 -6.22
CA ARG A 71 4.61 13.46 -4.96
C ARG A 71 6.13 13.44 -5.04
N ASP A 72 6.68 13.32 -6.25
CA ASP A 72 8.13 13.31 -6.52
C ASP A 72 8.88 12.28 -5.64
N ILE A 73 8.27 11.10 -5.45
CA ILE A 73 8.88 10.03 -4.67
C ILE A 73 9.90 9.29 -5.57
N PRO A 74 11.19 9.22 -5.17
CA PRO A 74 12.21 8.52 -5.94
C PRO A 74 11.90 7.04 -6.12
N ARG A 75 12.43 6.41 -7.17
CA ARG A 75 12.15 5.00 -7.50
C ARG A 75 13.12 4.01 -6.84
N ASP A 76 14.18 4.53 -6.24
CA ASP A 76 15.23 3.82 -5.50
C ASP A 76 14.96 3.82 -3.98
N ARG A 77 13.77 4.30 -3.57
CA ARG A 77 13.33 4.47 -2.18
C ARG A 77 11.82 4.39 -2.04
#